data_AF-A0A7S0ACG3-F1
#
_entry.id   AF-A0A7S0ACG3-F1
#
_cell.length_a   1.000
_cell.length_b   1.000
_cell.length_c   1.000
_cell.angle_alpha   90.00
_cell.angle_beta   90.00
_cell.angle_gamma   90.00
#
_symmetry.space_group_name_H-M   'P 1'
#
loop_
_entity.id
_entity.type
_entity.pdbx_description
1 polymer ?
#
loop_
_entity_poly.entity_id
_entity_poly.type
_entity_poly.pdbx_seq_one_letter_code
_entity_poly.pdbx_strand_id
1 'polypeptide(L)'
;RPHCLRCRGASDCLECAPGFAWQGQNCTACADGCQRCERAGPGMCDEGGCRDGHGYHRGRCRPCQQAHCTACNFTGEEVVAARAGAGVPGIRPDEICGRCEAGYGRTEEGNCEDCGESCLRCDRAGACEVCIQGYTLDHDPSREGGARCQSCGDRCKQCDKAG
;
A
#
# COMPACT_ATOMS: atom_id res chain seq x y z
N ARG A 1 18.28 -23.34 -12.99
CA ARG A 1 16.97 -23.16 -13.66
C ARG A 1 16.56 -21.72 -13.48
N PRO A 2 16.00 -21.07 -14.50
CA PRO A 2 15.62 -19.67 -14.39
C PRO A 2 14.59 -19.51 -13.26
N HIS A 3 14.73 -18.44 -12.48
CA HIS A 3 13.81 -18.06 -11.40
C HIS A 3 13.65 -19.06 -10.24
N CYS A 4 14.56 -20.04 -10.08
CA CYS A 4 14.58 -20.90 -8.90
C CYS A 4 15.60 -20.36 -7.88
N LEU A 5 15.15 -20.06 -6.66
CA LEU A 5 15.98 -19.55 -5.57
C LEU A 5 16.61 -20.68 -4.75
N ARG A 6 15.88 -21.79 -4.54
CA ARG A 6 16.38 -22.97 -3.83
C ARG A 6 15.99 -24.27 -4.52
N CYS A 7 16.95 -25.19 -4.60
CA CYS A 7 16.76 -26.52 -5.18
C CYS A 7 16.86 -27.62 -4.11
N ARG A 8 16.10 -28.71 -4.25
CA ARG A 8 16.29 -29.96 -3.48
C ARG A 8 17.18 -30.98 -4.21
N GLY A 9 17.36 -30.79 -5.52
CA GLY A 9 18.19 -31.63 -6.38
C GLY A 9 18.25 -31.03 -7.79
N ALA A 10 18.72 -31.79 -8.77
CA ALA A 10 18.81 -31.32 -10.16
C ALA A 10 17.45 -30.96 -10.79
N SER A 11 16.37 -31.62 -10.34
CA SER A 11 15.05 -31.56 -10.98
C SER A 11 14.00 -30.79 -10.18
N ASP A 12 14.21 -30.57 -8.88
CA ASP A 12 13.19 -30.01 -7.98
C ASP A 12 13.58 -28.62 -7.48
N CYS A 13 12.72 -27.65 -7.77
CA CYS A 13 12.78 -26.33 -7.16
C CYS A 13 11.90 -26.30 -5.91
N LEU A 14 12.48 -25.90 -4.79
CA LEU A 14 11.77 -25.72 -3.52
C LEU A 14 11.12 -24.34 -3.42
N GLU A 15 11.74 -23.33 -4.04
CA GLU A 15 11.34 -21.94 -3.89
C GLU A 15 11.62 -21.20 -5.20
N CYS A 16 10.57 -20.70 -5.83
CA CYS A 16 10.67 -19.85 -7.01
C CYS A 16 10.85 -18.38 -6.58
N ALA A 17 11.45 -17.57 -7.44
CA ALA A 17 11.59 -16.14 -7.23
C ALA A 17 10.21 -15.45 -7.19
N PRO A 18 10.07 -14.29 -6.51
CA PRO A 18 8.82 -13.53 -6.51
C PRO A 18 8.29 -13.30 -7.93
N GLY A 19 6.99 -13.51 -8.11
CA GLY A 19 6.32 -13.46 -9.41
C GLY A 19 6.43 -14.74 -10.24
N PHE A 20 6.93 -15.84 -9.67
CA PHE A 20 6.95 -17.16 -10.29
C PHE A 20 6.43 -18.24 -9.34
N ALA A 21 5.72 -19.24 -9.89
CA ALA A 21 5.29 -20.43 -9.16
C ALA A 21 5.76 -21.72 -9.83
N TRP A 22 5.89 -22.77 -9.03
CA TRP A 22 6.33 -24.08 -9.50
C TRP A 22 5.27 -24.77 -10.37
N GLN A 23 5.65 -25.18 -11.57
CA GLN A 23 4.81 -25.91 -12.51
C GLN A 23 5.51 -27.16 -13.03
N GLY A 24 5.61 -28.18 -12.18
CA GLY A 24 6.10 -29.53 -12.51
C GLY A 24 7.60 -29.63 -12.79
N GLN A 25 8.14 -28.80 -13.68
CA GLN A 25 9.55 -28.80 -14.09
C GLN A 25 10.12 -27.38 -14.29
N ASN A 26 9.38 -26.33 -13.99
CA ASN A 26 9.97 -24.99 -14.04
C ASN A 26 9.23 -24.02 -13.12
N CYS A 27 9.89 -22.91 -12.81
CA CYS A 27 9.24 -21.75 -12.24
C CYS A 27 8.62 -20.95 -13.38
N THR A 28 7.29 -20.92 -13.44
CA THR A 28 6.51 -20.23 -14.47
C THR A 28 5.94 -18.94 -13.88
N ALA A 29 5.90 -17.87 -14.68
CA ALA A 29 5.45 -16.56 -14.21
C ALA A 29 3.99 -16.59 -13.68
N CYS A 30 3.76 -15.78 -12.65
CA CYS A 30 2.43 -15.45 -12.14
C CYS A 30 1.68 -14.52 -13.12
N ALA A 31 0.44 -14.17 -12.79
CA ALA A 31 -0.27 -13.09 -13.48
C ALA A 31 0.50 -11.76 -13.41
N ASP A 32 0.28 -10.87 -14.39
CA ASP A 32 0.86 -9.52 -14.38
C ASP A 32 0.55 -8.80 -13.06
N GLY A 33 1.58 -8.21 -12.47
CA GLY A 33 1.47 -7.50 -11.20
C GLY A 33 1.38 -8.37 -9.95
N CYS A 34 1.57 -9.68 -10.09
CA CYS A 34 1.60 -10.61 -8.99
C CYS A 34 3.03 -10.91 -8.52
N GLN A 35 3.23 -10.96 -7.20
CA GLN A 35 4.45 -11.43 -6.53
C GLN A 35 4.31 -12.86 -5.97
N ARG A 36 3.09 -13.32 -5.68
CA ARG A 36 2.82 -14.63 -5.07
C ARG A 36 1.68 -15.34 -5.77
N CYS A 37 1.95 -16.51 -6.33
CA CYS A 37 0.95 -17.35 -6.99
C CYS A 37 1.16 -18.84 -6.69
N GLU A 38 1.73 -19.17 -5.54
CA GLU A 38 2.04 -20.55 -5.17
C GLU A 38 0.77 -21.38 -4.95
N ARG A 39 -0.34 -20.76 -4.51
CA ARG A 39 -1.63 -21.45 -4.32
C ARG A 39 -2.51 -21.40 -5.56
N ALA A 40 -2.58 -20.23 -6.21
CA ALA A 40 -3.40 -20.02 -7.41
C ALA A 40 -2.78 -20.66 -8.66
N GLY A 41 -1.46 -20.83 -8.66
CA GLY A 41 -0.68 -21.37 -9.77
C GLY A 41 -0.24 -20.31 -10.79
N PRO A 42 0.59 -20.72 -11.77
CA PRO A 42 1.08 -19.83 -12.82
C PRO A 42 -0.03 -19.15 -13.60
N GLY A 43 0.22 -17.91 -14.03
CA GLY A 43 -0.76 -17.07 -14.74
C GLY A 43 -1.92 -16.55 -13.88
N MET A 44 -1.94 -16.86 -12.59
CA MET A 44 -2.90 -16.33 -11.61
C MET A 44 -2.15 -15.65 -10.46
N CYS A 45 -2.89 -15.14 -9.48
CA CYS A 45 -2.33 -14.55 -8.27
C CYS A 45 -3.05 -15.02 -7.02
N ASP A 46 -2.31 -15.12 -5.92
CA ASP A 46 -2.86 -15.34 -4.60
C ASP A 46 -3.45 -14.03 -4.05
N GLU A 47 -4.46 -14.16 -3.18
CA GLU A 47 -4.99 -13.03 -2.43
C GLU A 47 -3.90 -12.37 -1.56
N GLY A 48 -3.81 -11.04 -1.64
CA GLY A 48 -2.72 -10.26 -1.03
C GLY A 48 -1.34 -10.48 -1.68
N GLY A 49 -1.27 -11.19 -2.81
CA GLY A 49 -0.05 -11.50 -3.54
C GLY A 49 0.39 -10.43 -4.53
N CYS A 50 -0.31 -9.30 -4.63
CA CYS A 50 0.00 -8.24 -5.59
C CYS A 50 1.20 -7.39 -5.17
N ARG A 51 1.95 -6.91 -6.17
CA ARG A 51 3.03 -5.92 -5.96
C ARG A 51 2.45 -4.55 -5.59
N ASP A 52 3.30 -3.68 -5.07
CA ASP A 52 2.93 -2.29 -4.80
C ASP A 52 2.38 -1.59 -6.06
N GLY A 53 1.40 -0.72 -5.85
CA GLY A 53 0.60 -0.09 -6.88
C GLY A 53 -0.42 -1.01 -7.55
N HIS A 54 -0.67 -2.22 -7.01
CA HIS A 54 -1.69 -3.14 -7.52
C HIS A 54 -2.60 -3.68 -6.40
N GLY A 55 -3.83 -4.00 -6.78
CA GLY A 55 -4.85 -4.61 -5.94
C GLY A 55 -5.32 -5.95 -6.49
N TYR A 56 -5.69 -6.87 -5.59
CA TYR A 56 -6.19 -8.19 -5.97
C TYR A 56 -7.65 -8.12 -6.43
N HIS A 57 -7.95 -8.71 -7.58
CA HIS A 57 -9.30 -8.81 -8.13
C HIS A 57 -9.47 -10.10 -8.94
N ARG A 58 -10.31 -11.02 -8.45
CA ARG A 58 -10.71 -12.26 -9.15
C ARG A 58 -9.52 -13.07 -9.69
N GLY A 59 -8.52 -13.33 -8.84
CA GLY A 59 -7.36 -14.16 -9.19
C GLY A 59 -6.27 -13.42 -9.97
N ARG A 60 -6.37 -12.10 -10.14
CA ARG A 60 -5.39 -11.27 -10.85
C ARG A 60 -5.09 -9.99 -10.08
N CYS A 61 -3.95 -9.38 -10.38
CA CYS A 61 -3.61 -8.06 -9.87
C CYS A 61 -3.99 -7.00 -10.91
N ARG A 62 -4.67 -5.94 -10.47
CA ARG A 62 -4.97 -4.77 -11.30
C ARG A 62 -4.21 -3.58 -10.75
N PRO A 63 -3.65 -2.71 -11.59
CA PRO A 63 -3.00 -1.49 -11.10
C PRO A 63 -4.01 -0.63 -10.35
N CYS A 64 -3.56 0.04 -9.31
CA CYS A 64 -4.32 1.08 -8.63
C CYS A 64 -4.32 2.34 -9.50
N GLN A 65 -5.45 3.00 -9.59
CA GLN A 65 -5.61 4.25 -10.33
C GLN A 65 -5.50 5.47 -9.42
N GLN A 66 -5.81 5.30 -8.14
CA GLN A 66 -5.72 6.39 -7.17
C GLN A 66 -4.28 6.87 -7.02
N ALA A 67 -4.10 8.19 -7.02
CA ALA A 67 -2.81 8.81 -6.75
C ALA A 67 -2.33 8.45 -5.33
N HIS A 68 -1.02 8.25 -5.19
CA HIS A 68 -0.38 7.90 -3.92
C HIS A 68 -0.88 6.61 -3.28
N CYS A 69 -1.59 5.75 -4.03
CA CYS A 69 -2.06 4.47 -3.53
C CYS A 69 -1.07 3.34 -3.88
N THR A 70 -0.52 2.69 -2.85
CA THR A 70 0.42 1.57 -3.01
C THR A 70 -0.26 0.21 -2.89
N ALA A 71 -1.46 0.13 -2.32
CA ALA A 71 -2.27 -1.08 -2.36
C ALA A 71 -3.75 -0.71 -2.37
N CYS A 72 -4.51 -1.25 -3.33
CA CYS A 72 -5.94 -1.00 -3.47
C CYS A 72 -6.74 -2.29 -3.37
N ASN A 73 -8.01 -2.16 -3.01
CA ASN A 73 -8.98 -3.24 -2.98
C ASN A 73 -10.14 -2.91 -3.92
N PHE A 74 -10.71 -3.95 -4.54
CA PHE A 74 -11.85 -3.82 -5.44
C PHE A 74 -13.05 -4.49 -4.82
N THR A 75 -14.09 -3.73 -4.48
CA THR A 75 -15.27 -4.27 -3.79
C THR A 75 -16.12 -5.17 -4.68
N GLY A 76 -16.00 -5.03 -6.01
CA GLY A 76 -16.70 -5.89 -6.98
C GLY A 76 -18.22 -5.69 -6.99
N GLU A 77 -18.74 -4.82 -6.14
CA GLU A 77 -20.10 -4.31 -6.19
C GLU A 77 -20.08 -3.04 -7.04
N GLU A 78 -21.09 -2.92 -7.90
CA GLU A 78 -21.47 -1.67 -8.54
C GLU A 78 -22.09 -0.78 -7.45
N VAL A 79 -21.30 -0.45 -6.43
CA VAL A 79 -21.75 0.39 -5.31
C VAL A 79 -22.11 1.73 -5.90
N VAL A 80 -23.38 2.08 -5.77
CA VAL A 80 -24.00 3.33 -6.16
C VAL A 80 -23.18 4.49 -5.60
N ALA A 81 -22.22 4.98 -6.41
CA ALA A 81 -21.59 6.30 -6.48
C ALA A 81 -21.41 7.15 -5.21
N ALA A 82 -21.35 6.58 -4.00
CA ALA A 82 -21.50 7.41 -2.80
C ALA A 82 -20.20 7.72 -2.06
N ARG A 83 -19.17 6.86 -2.09
CA ARG A 83 -18.08 7.01 -1.09
C ARG A 83 -16.66 6.65 -1.49
N ALA A 84 -16.41 6.02 -2.64
CA ALA A 84 -15.05 5.73 -3.09
C ALA A 84 -14.78 6.48 -4.41
N GLY A 85 -13.91 7.49 -4.38
CA GLY A 85 -13.52 8.25 -5.58
C GLY A 85 -14.65 9.03 -6.28
N ALA A 86 -15.75 9.35 -5.58
CA ALA A 86 -16.89 10.06 -6.15
C ALA A 86 -16.47 11.45 -6.66
N GLY A 87 -16.14 11.54 -7.96
CA GLY A 87 -15.87 12.81 -8.64
C GLY A 87 -14.48 12.95 -9.30
N VAL A 88 -13.59 11.94 -9.22
CA VAL A 88 -12.30 12.01 -9.92
C VAL A 88 -12.38 11.31 -11.29
N PRO A 89 -12.29 12.03 -12.41
CA PRO A 89 -12.29 11.42 -13.74
C PRO A 89 -11.14 10.41 -13.88
N GLY A 90 -11.45 9.19 -14.30
CA GLY A 90 -10.44 8.15 -14.57
C GLY A 90 -10.12 7.21 -13.40
N ILE A 91 -10.73 7.41 -12.22
CA ILE A 91 -10.65 6.48 -11.10
C ILE A 91 -11.83 5.52 -11.13
N ARG A 92 -11.56 4.25 -10.87
CA ARG A 92 -12.57 3.19 -10.72
C ARG A 92 -13.42 3.42 -9.47
N PRO A 93 -14.76 3.45 -9.58
CA PRO A 93 -15.64 3.69 -8.43
C PRO A 93 -15.66 2.51 -7.44
N ASP A 94 -15.21 1.33 -7.86
CA ASP A 94 -15.07 0.13 -7.01
C ASP A 94 -13.69 0.03 -6.33
N GLU A 95 -12.77 0.97 -6.60
CA GLU A 95 -11.41 0.98 -6.05
C GLU A 95 -11.36 1.76 -4.73
N ILE A 96 -10.85 1.11 -3.69
CA ILE A 96 -10.61 1.73 -2.37
C ILE A 96 -9.13 1.55 -2.04
N CYS A 97 -8.42 2.62 -1.69
CA CYS A 97 -7.04 2.50 -1.27
C CYS A 97 -6.95 1.86 0.13
N GLY A 98 -6.19 0.78 0.23
CA GLY A 98 -5.86 0.11 1.48
C GLY A 98 -4.55 0.58 2.10
N ARG A 99 -3.62 1.12 1.29
CA ARG A 99 -2.34 1.65 1.77
C ARG A 99 -1.86 2.80 0.89
N CYS A 100 -1.46 3.90 1.54
CA CYS A 100 -0.91 5.08 0.87
C CYS A 100 0.62 5.05 0.82
N GLU A 101 1.21 5.87 -0.05
CA GLU A 101 2.64 6.18 -0.05
C GLU A 101 3.05 6.91 1.23
N ALA A 102 4.34 6.87 1.58
CA ALA A 102 4.85 7.64 2.71
C ALA A 102 4.57 9.14 2.52
N GLY A 103 4.16 9.81 3.59
CA GLY A 103 3.69 11.20 3.57
C GLY A 103 2.20 11.37 3.22
N TYR A 104 1.50 10.28 2.90
CA TYR A 104 0.06 10.26 2.63
C TYR A 104 -0.67 9.30 3.57
N GLY A 105 -1.87 9.67 3.97
CA GLY A 105 -2.76 8.88 4.81
C GLY A 105 -4.12 8.69 4.15
N ARG A 106 -4.86 7.70 4.64
CA ARG A 106 -6.16 7.35 4.08
C ARG A 106 -7.26 8.31 4.60
N THR A 107 -8.14 8.76 3.71
CA THR A 107 -9.37 9.49 4.08
C THR A 107 -10.53 8.54 4.39
N GLU A 108 -11.65 9.04 4.89
CA GLU A 108 -12.84 8.20 5.12
C GLU A 108 -13.44 7.66 3.80
N GLU A 109 -13.27 8.39 2.71
CA GLU A 109 -13.62 8.01 1.34
C GLU A 109 -12.66 6.96 0.76
N GLY A 110 -11.57 6.68 1.46
CA GLY A 110 -10.57 5.71 1.04
C GLY A 110 -9.64 6.20 -0.06
N ASN A 111 -9.46 7.51 -0.18
CA ASN A 111 -8.41 8.14 -0.99
C ASN A 111 -7.15 8.36 -0.15
N CYS A 112 -6.05 8.70 -0.79
CA CYS A 112 -4.80 9.11 -0.14
C CYS A 112 -4.62 10.62 -0.23
N GLU A 113 -4.54 11.28 0.93
CA GLU A 113 -4.27 12.71 1.06
C GLU A 113 -3.05 12.92 1.95
N ASP A 114 -2.47 14.12 1.93
CA ASP A 114 -1.25 14.39 2.68
C ASP A 114 -1.45 14.22 4.19
N CYS A 115 -0.40 13.79 4.88
CA CYS A 115 -0.41 13.65 6.32
C CYS A 115 -0.42 14.98 7.09
N GLY A 116 -0.36 16.11 6.39
CA GLY A 116 -0.15 17.43 6.97
C GLY A 116 1.32 17.85 7.05
N GLU A 117 1.50 19.14 7.31
CA GLU A 117 2.81 19.77 7.33
C GLU A 117 3.79 19.09 8.30
N SER A 118 5.03 18.92 7.84
CA SER A 118 6.13 18.36 8.62
C SER A 118 5.89 16.93 9.12
N CYS A 119 4.90 16.25 8.56
CA CYS A 119 4.63 14.85 8.83
C CYS A 119 5.32 13.94 7.81
N LEU A 120 6.04 12.93 8.31
CA LEU A 120 6.69 11.90 7.52
C LEU A 120 5.74 10.72 7.24
N ARG A 121 4.88 10.36 8.20
CA ARG A 121 3.97 9.22 8.09
C ARG A 121 2.72 9.38 8.93
N CYS A 122 1.60 8.92 8.37
CA CYS A 122 0.31 8.79 9.02
C CYS A 122 -0.47 7.62 8.39
N ASP A 123 -1.29 6.92 9.17
CA ASP A 123 -2.25 5.97 8.62
C ASP A 123 -3.52 6.67 8.09
N ARG A 124 -3.92 7.80 8.71
CA ARG A 124 -5.06 8.63 8.30
C ARG A 124 -4.60 10.03 7.92
N ALA A 125 -5.19 10.58 6.86
CA ALA A 125 -4.89 11.95 6.42
C ALA A 125 -5.06 12.95 7.59
N GLY A 126 -4.09 13.85 7.74
CA GLY A 126 -4.03 14.82 8.85
C GLY A 126 -3.67 14.28 10.24
N ALA A 127 -3.58 12.96 10.45
CA ALA A 127 -3.30 12.34 11.75
C ALA A 127 -1.85 11.83 11.82
N CYS A 128 -0.89 12.73 12.03
CA CYS A 128 0.52 12.38 11.97
C CYS A 128 0.98 11.41 13.07
N GLU A 129 1.82 10.45 12.70
CA GLU A 129 2.44 9.49 13.61
C GLU A 129 3.95 9.67 13.73
N VAL A 130 4.59 10.22 12.70
CA VAL A 130 6.03 10.40 12.66
C VAL A 130 6.32 11.75 12.03
N CYS A 131 7.01 12.62 12.77
CA CYS A 131 7.42 13.93 12.28
C CYS A 131 8.77 13.86 11.55
N ILE A 132 8.99 14.80 10.64
CA ILE A 132 10.33 15.02 10.07
C ILE A 132 11.30 15.58 11.13
N GLN A 133 12.60 15.55 10.84
CA GLN A 133 13.62 16.05 11.76
C GLN A 133 13.40 17.53 12.10
N GLY A 134 13.58 17.89 13.38
CA GLY A 134 13.32 19.24 13.89
C GLY A 134 11.87 19.49 14.31
N TYR A 135 11.01 18.47 14.26
CA TYR A 135 9.62 18.53 14.71
C TYR A 135 9.31 17.40 15.70
N THR A 136 8.29 17.59 16.52
CA THR A 136 7.78 16.60 17.46
C THR A 136 6.26 16.52 17.43
N LEU A 137 5.72 15.39 17.87
CA LEU A 137 4.28 15.15 17.89
C LEU A 137 3.62 15.93 19.02
N ASP A 138 2.71 16.82 18.64
CA ASP A 138 1.76 17.45 19.54
C ASP A 138 0.49 16.60 19.60
N HIS A 139 0.36 15.84 20.69
CA HIS A 139 -0.84 15.09 21.02
C HIS A 139 -1.80 15.98 21.80
N ASP A 140 -2.47 16.91 21.13
CA ASP A 140 -3.56 17.68 21.73
C ASP A 140 -4.86 16.84 21.65
N PRO A 141 -5.37 16.31 22.77
CA PRO A 141 -6.59 15.50 22.78
C PRO A 141 -7.85 16.31 22.44
N SER A 142 -7.76 17.64 22.41
CA SER A 142 -8.87 18.54 22.09
C SER A 142 -8.96 18.87 20.60
N ARG A 143 -7.99 18.41 19.80
CA ARG A 143 -7.89 18.74 18.37
C ARG A 143 -8.52 17.64 17.50
N GLU A 144 -9.48 18.03 16.66
CA GLU A 144 -10.02 17.16 15.62
C GLU A 144 -8.94 16.87 14.54
N GLY A 145 -8.87 15.62 14.08
CA GLY A 145 -7.91 15.20 13.05
C GLY A 145 -6.64 14.51 13.57
N GLY A 146 -6.40 14.43 14.88
CA GLY A 146 -5.29 13.68 15.47
C GLY A 146 -4.03 14.50 15.72
N ALA A 147 -2.91 13.81 15.97
CA ALA A 147 -1.65 14.45 16.34
C ALA A 147 -1.03 15.19 15.15
N ARG A 148 -0.35 16.31 15.41
CA ARG A 148 0.34 17.12 14.39
C ARG A 148 1.78 17.35 14.77
N CYS A 149 2.61 17.65 13.77
CA CYS A 149 4.00 17.99 13.99
C CYS A 149 4.17 19.47 14.28
N GLN A 150 4.82 19.78 15.38
CA GLN A 150 5.21 21.15 15.74
C GLN A 150 6.73 21.25 15.81
N SER A 151 7.24 22.42 15.44
CA SER A 151 8.68 22.67 15.44
C SER A 151 9.25 22.54 16.85
N CYS A 152 10.42 21.93 16.93
CA CYS A 152 11.26 22.08 18.10
C CYS A 152 11.76 23.53 18.20
N GLY A 153 12.01 24.00 19.43
CA GLY A 153 12.66 25.28 19.66
C GLY A 153 14.03 25.39 18.97
N ASP A 154 14.54 26.62 18.86
CA ASP A 154 15.74 26.94 18.09
C ASP A 154 16.91 25.98 18.35
N ARG A 155 17.53 25.49 17.26
CA ARG A 155 18.72 24.61 17.23
C ARG A 155 18.48 23.16 17.70
N CYS A 156 17.25 22.77 18.00
CA CYS A 156 16.93 21.38 18.33
C CYS A 156 16.67 20.55 17.08
N LYS A 157 17.36 19.41 16.93
CA LYS A 157 17.11 18.43 15.86
C LYS A 157 16.08 17.38 16.25
N GLN A 158 15.86 17.19 17.55
CA GLN A 158 14.89 16.28 18.13
C GLN A 158 14.49 16.85 19.50
N CYS A 159 13.21 16.80 19.81
CA CYS A 159 12.66 17.32 21.06
C CYS A 159 11.44 16.48 21.46
N ASP A 160 11.15 16.41 22.76
CA ASP A 160 9.96 15.72 23.28
C ASP A 160 8.74 16.65 23.36
N LYS A 161 8.95 17.97 23.22
CA LYS A 161 7.92 19.01 23.23
C LYS A 161 8.29 20.13 22.27
N ALA A 162 7.27 20.69 21.63
CA ALA A 162 7.40 21.87 20.79
C ALA A 162 7.87 23.08 21.61
N GLY A 163 8.51 24.05 20.95
CA GLY A 163 9.11 25.23 21.60
C GLY A 163 9.24 26.42 20.68
#